data_AF-A0A850R0V7-F1
#
_entry.id   AF-A0A850R0V7-F1
#
_cell.length_a   1.000
_cell.length_b   1.000
_cell.length_c   1.000
_cell.angle_alpha   90.00
_cell.angle_beta   90.00
_cell.angle_gamma   90.00
#
_symmetry.space_group_name_H-M   'P 1'
#
loop_
_entity.id
_entity.type
_entity.pdbx_description
1 polymer ?
#
loop_
_entity_poly.entity_id
_entity_poly.type
_entity_poly.pdbx_seq_one_letter_code
_entity_poly.pdbx_strand_id
1 'polypeptide(L)'
;NVLLTKSTLNMTSHLYWSDKKQQFVSQGYERKIKGLLSGKVTAQFLRDGEQSKLVVDKTQLQFASKDLTPILDGDAIGAQMRYLILKGEKSFEFNFQDTDEVNHYYFIVKGEEMINTRFGKLKAIRVEQTRKKDRKLVLWFAPSIDYQLVRATYHRKLLDLEAVLVSKNFSCH
;
A
#
# COMPACT_ATOMS: atom_id res chain seq x y z
N ASN A 1 -13.74 30.97 11.00
CA ASN A 1 -12.76 30.75 9.90
C ASN A 1 -12.62 29.26 9.66
N VAL A 2 -13.08 28.76 8.52
CA VAL A 2 -12.96 27.34 8.15
C VAL A 2 -11.85 27.21 7.12
N LEU A 3 -10.83 26.40 7.42
CA LEU A 3 -9.78 26.06 6.47
C LEU A 3 -10.31 24.95 5.55
N LEU A 4 -10.57 25.27 4.28
CA LEU A 4 -10.91 24.31 3.24
C LEU A 4 -9.67 24.04 2.39
N THR A 5 -9.17 22.80 2.40
CA THR A 5 -8.06 22.39 1.53
C THR A 5 -8.48 21.24 0.64
N LYS A 6 -7.93 21.19 -0.57
CA LYS A 6 -8.09 20.09 -1.51
C LYS A 6 -6.70 19.64 -1.95
N SER A 7 -6.44 18.35 -1.82
CA SER A 7 -5.24 17.72 -2.36
C SER A 7 -5.62 16.65 -3.38
N THR A 8 -4.73 16.39 -4.33
CA THR A 8 -4.87 15.31 -5.30
C THR A 8 -3.58 14.51 -5.31
N LEU A 9 -3.70 13.21 -5.06
CA LEU A 9 -2.61 12.24 -5.15
C LEU A 9 -2.73 11.50 -6.47
N ASN A 10 -1.63 11.45 -7.22
CA ASN A 10 -1.45 10.54 -8.35
C ASN A 10 -0.30 9.61 -8.01
N MET A 11 -0.53 8.30 -8.18
CA MET A 11 0.45 7.25 -7.92
C MET A 11 0.43 6.28 -9.10
N THR A 12 1.60 5.88 -9.56
CA THR A 12 1.79 4.84 -10.55
C THR A 12 2.93 3.95 -10.09
N SER A 13 2.66 2.65 -9.94
CA SER A 13 3.63 1.63 -9.56
C SER A 13 3.76 0.59 -10.68
N HIS A 14 4.95 0.01 -10.80
CA HIS A 14 5.22 -1.14 -11.66
C HIS A 14 5.63 -2.31 -10.79
N LEU A 15 4.75 -3.30 -10.63
CA LEU A 15 4.96 -4.48 -9.81
C LEU A 15 4.95 -5.76 -10.63
N TYR A 16 5.64 -6.79 -10.15
CA TYR A 16 5.71 -8.10 -10.79
C TYR A 16 5.90 -9.20 -9.74
N TRP A 17 5.61 -10.44 -10.13
CA TRP A 17 5.93 -11.61 -9.32
C TRP A 17 7.41 -11.95 -9.46
N SER A 18 8.15 -12.02 -8.35
CA SER A 18 9.52 -12.53 -8.34
C SER A 18 9.52 -14.01 -7.99
N ASP A 19 9.98 -14.86 -8.91
CA ASP A 19 10.19 -16.29 -8.64
C ASP A 19 11.31 -16.52 -7.61
N LYS A 20 12.32 -15.65 -7.56
CA LYS A 20 13.39 -15.73 -6.56
C LYS A 20 12.85 -15.50 -5.15
N LYS A 21 11.98 -14.50 -4.99
CA LYS A 21 11.44 -14.08 -3.69
C LYS A 21 10.11 -14.76 -3.35
N GLN A 22 9.47 -15.44 -4.30
CA GLN A 22 8.14 -16.05 -4.19
C GLN A 22 7.09 -15.06 -3.66
N GLN A 23 7.14 -13.82 -4.14
CA GLN A 23 6.24 -12.74 -3.72
C GLN A 23 6.15 -11.64 -4.80
N PHE A 24 5.13 -10.80 -4.70
CA PHE A 24 5.06 -9.56 -5.46
C PHE A 24 6.11 -8.56 -4.96
N VAL A 25 6.85 -8.00 -5.89
CA VAL A 25 7.84 -6.94 -5.67
C VAL A 25 7.56 -5.77 -6.61
N SER A 26 8.12 -4.60 -6.31
CA SER A 26 8.03 -3.41 -7.17
C SER A 26 9.34 -3.21 -7.95
N GLN A 27 9.25 -2.70 -9.17
CA GLN A 27 10.37 -2.10 -9.92
C GLN A 27 10.55 -0.63 -9.55
N GLY A 28 9.48 0.03 -9.08
CA GLY A 28 9.48 1.43 -8.75
C GLY A 28 8.09 2.07 -8.81
N TYR A 29 8.01 3.30 -8.33
CA TYR A 29 6.81 4.12 -8.41
C TYR A 29 7.11 5.59 -8.68
N GLU A 30 6.12 6.30 -9.19
CA GLU A 30 6.03 7.75 -9.17
C GLU A 30 4.80 8.20 -8.38
N ARG A 31 5.01 9.05 -7.37
CA ARG A 31 3.98 9.68 -6.56
C ARG A 31 4.04 11.19 -6.70
N LYS A 32 2.90 11.83 -7.01
CA LYS A 32 2.76 13.28 -7.08
C LYS A 32 1.53 13.74 -6.31
N ILE A 33 1.76 14.59 -5.30
CA ILE A 33 0.69 15.28 -4.58
C ILE A 33 0.63 16.73 -5.05
N LYS A 34 -0.57 17.20 -5.40
CA LYS A 34 -0.88 18.63 -5.65
C LYS A 34 -1.78 19.14 -4.52
N GLY A 35 -1.57 20.38 -4.07
CA GLY A 35 -2.35 20.99 -2.98
C GLY A 35 -1.59 20.98 -1.65
N LEU A 36 -2.31 20.77 -0.54
CA LEU A 36 -1.70 20.60 0.78
C LEU A 36 -0.80 19.34 0.76
N LEU A 37 0.42 19.46 1.32
CA LEU A 37 1.48 18.43 1.28
C LEU A 37 1.96 18.13 -0.16
N SER A 38 2.03 19.15 -1.02
CA SER A 38 2.56 19.00 -2.37
C SER A 38 3.99 18.47 -2.37
N GLY A 39 4.29 17.55 -3.28
CA GLY A 39 5.62 16.99 -3.44
C GLY A 39 5.63 15.93 -4.52
N LYS A 40 6.83 15.58 -4.99
CA LYS A 40 7.04 14.46 -5.92
C LYS A 40 8.08 13.51 -5.35
N VAL A 41 7.73 12.23 -5.37
CA VAL A 41 8.66 11.14 -5.06
C VAL A 41 8.69 10.17 -6.23
N THR A 42 9.89 9.83 -6.68
CA THR A 42 10.10 8.71 -7.60
C THR A 42 11.03 7.72 -6.93
N ALA A 43 10.70 6.44 -6.97
CA ALA A 43 11.54 5.37 -6.44
C ALA A 43 11.82 4.32 -7.53
N GLN A 44 13.01 3.75 -7.49
CA GLN A 44 13.37 2.52 -8.20
C GLN A 44 13.82 1.49 -7.18
N PHE A 45 13.33 0.27 -7.31
CA PHE A 45 13.73 -0.86 -6.48
C PHE A 45 14.55 -1.83 -7.33
N LEU A 46 15.76 -2.11 -6.89
CA LEU A 46 16.71 -2.96 -7.60
C LEU A 46 16.83 -4.31 -6.90
N ARG A 47 17.18 -5.35 -7.68
CA ARG A 47 17.42 -6.71 -7.17
C ARG A 47 16.24 -7.21 -6.31
N ASP A 48 15.05 -7.18 -6.87
CA ASP A 48 13.80 -7.58 -6.20
C ASP A 48 13.59 -6.87 -4.85
N GLY A 49 13.90 -5.58 -4.78
CA GLY A 49 13.70 -4.76 -3.59
C GLY A 49 14.81 -4.85 -2.54
N GLU A 50 15.94 -5.52 -2.81
CA GLU A 50 17.08 -5.53 -1.89
C GLU A 50 17.77 -4.15 -1.81
N GLN A 51 17.56 -3.27 -2.80
CA GLN A 51 18.05 -1.90 -2.81
C GLN A 51 16.98 -0.94 -3.34
N SER A 52 17.02 0.31 -2.90
CA SER A 52 16.16 1.37 -3.44
C SER A 52 16.95 2.64 -3.76
N LYS A 53 16.52 3.33 -4.82
CA LYS A 53 16.98 4.67 -5.20
C LYS A 53 15.77 5.59 -5.27
N LEU A 54 15.79 6.69 -4.52
CA LEU A 54 14.68 7.63 -4.45
C LEU A 54 15.11 9.02 -4.88
N VAL A 55 14.18 9.73 -5.49
CA VAL A 55 14.25 11.17 -5.72
C VAL A 55 13.09 11.82 -5.00
N VAL A 56 13.37 12.51 -3.89
CA VAL A 56 12.40 13.26 -3.09
C VAL A 56 12.69 14.74 -3.26
N ASP A 57 11.82 15.46 -3.97
CA ASP A 57 11.98 16.90 -4.23
C ASP A 57 13.40 17.31 -4.69
N LYS A 58 13.95 16.52 -5.63
CA LYS A 58 15.29 16.62 -6.25
C LYS A 58 16.46 16.08 -5.40
N THR A 59 16.22 15.67 -4.17
CA THR A 59 17.23 14.98 -3.34
C THR A 59 17.27 13.51 -3.69
N GLN A 60 18.45 13.00 -4.04
CA GLN A 60 18.66 11.58 -4.30
C GLN A 60 19.04 10.85 -3.02
N LEU A 61 18.38 9.74 -2.74
CA LEU A 61 18.63 8.88 -1.58
C LEU A 61 18.79 7.44 -2.04
N GLN A 62 19.60 6.67 -1.31
CA GLN A 62 19.81 5.25 -1.59
C GLN A 62 19.75 4.45 -0.30
N PHE A 63 19.09 3.29 -0.37
CA PHE A 63 18.95 2.39 0.76
C PHE A 63 19.25 0.97 0.33
N ALA A 64 19.71 0.16 1.28
CA ALA A 64 19.86 -1.27 1.13
C ALA A 64 19.05 -1.97 2.23
N SER A 65 18.38 -3.05 1.85
CA SER A 65 17.74 -3.94 2.80
C SER A 65 18.81 -4.61 3.68
N LYS A 66 18.59 -4.61 5.00
CA LYS A 66 19.57 -5.15 5.97
C LYS A 66 19.65 -6.67 5.95
N ASP A 67 18.54 -7.32 5.63
CA ASP A 67 18.29 -8.76 5.74
C ASP A 67 17.89 -9.38 4.40
N LEU A 68 18.08 -8.66 3.29
CA LEU A 68 17.64 -9.03 1.94
C LEU A 68 16.12 -9.19 1.79
N THR A 69 15.33 -8.78 2.79
CA THR A 69 13.87 -8.70 2.70
C THR A 69 13.49 -7.55 1.77
N PRO A 70 12.67 -7.78 0.73
CA PRO A 70 12.30 -6.74 -0.23
C PRO A 70 11.74 -5.48 0.42
N ILE A 71 12.25 -4.32 0.01
CA ILE A 71 11.62 -3.02 0.23
C ILE A 71 10.54 -2.84 -0.84
N LEU A 72 9.33 -2.53 -0.41
CA LEU A 72 8.14 -2.48 -1.24
C LEU A 72 7.44 -1.12 -1.15
N ASP A 73 6.75 -0.74 -2.23
CA ASP A 73 5.78 0.35 -2.20
C ASP A 73 4.39 -0.14 -1.78
N GLY A 74 3.43 0.79 -1.71
CA GLY A 74 2.08 0.49 -1.21
C GLY A 74 1.29 -0.46 -2.12
N ASP A 75 1.51 -0.38 -3.43
CA ASP A 75 0.77 -1.18 -4.41
C ASP A 75 1.30 -2.63 -4.43
N ALA A 76 2.61 -2.83 -4.36
CA ALA A 76 3.21 -4.15 -4.21
C ALA A 76 2.81 -4.80 -2.87
N ILE A 77 2.77 -4.03 -1.77
CA ILE A 77 2.23 -4.52 -0.49
C ILE A 77 0.77 -4.94 -0.64
N GLY A 78 -0.08 -4.14 -1.29
CA GLY A 78 -1.48 -4.48 -1.51
C GLY A 78 -1.66 -5.79 -2.31
N ALA A 79 -0.88 -5.96 -3.37
CA ALA A 79 -0.87 -7.19 -4.17
C ALA A 79 -0.38 -8.40 -3.37
N GLN A 80 0.68 -8.22 -2.58
CA GLN A 80 1.22 -9.30 -1.75
C GLN A 80 0.27 -9.69 -0.61
N MET A 81 -0.38 -8.72 0.04
CA MET A 81 -1.42 -9.01 1.03
C MET A 81 -2.56 -9.82 0.43
N ARG A 82 -3.04 -9.44 -0.77
CA ARG A 82 -4.06 -10.21 -1.50
C ARG A 82 -3.64 -11.67 -1.66
N TYR A 83 -2.41 -11.91 -2.13
CA TYR A 83 -1.88 -13.26 -2.30
C TYR A 83 -1.80 -14.04 -0.97
N LEU A 84 -1.28 -13.42 0.09
CA LEU A 84 -1.16 -14.07 1.40
C LEU A 84 -2.53 -14.40 2.02
N ILE A 85 -3.51 -13.52 1.87
CA ILE A 85 -4.88 -13.76 2.34
C ILE A 85 -5.52 -14.92 1.56
N LEU A 86 -5.32 -14.98 0.24
CA LEU A 86 -5.76 -16.11 -0.59
C LEU A 86 -5.16 -17.44 -0.09
N LYS A 87 -3.89 -17.42 0.35
CA LYS A 87 -3.19 -18.57 0.94
C LYS A 87 -3.64 -18.92 2.36
N GLY A 88 -4.49 -18.10 2.98
CA GLY A 88 -5.03 -18.32 4.32
C GLY A 88 -4.19 -17.73 5.45
N GLU A 89 -3.12 -16.99 5.14
CA GLU A 89 -2.23 -16.37 6.12
C GLU A 89 -2.98 -15.37 7.02
N LYS A 90 -2.59 -15.31 8.30
CA LYS A 90 -3.29 -14.50 9.32
C LYS A 90 -2.49 -13.29 9.80
N SER A 91 -1.20 -13.24 9.51
CA SER A 91 -0.34 -12.11 9.84
C SER A 91 0.79 -11.99 8.83
N PHE A 92 1.26 -10.77 8.59
CA PHE A 92 2.35 -10.51 7.67
C PHE A 92 3.08 -9.21 8.02
N GLU A 93 4.33 -9.12 7.58
CA GLU A 93 5.20 -7.96 7.79
C GLU A 93 5.91 -7.55 6.50
N PHE A 94 6.22 -6.27 6.37
CA PHE A 94 6.83 -5.71 5.16
C PHE A 94 7.79 -4.57 5.48
N ASN A 95 8.87 -4.48 4.71
CA ASN A 95 9.66 -3.25 4.59
C ASN A 95 8.97 -2.34 3.57
N PHE A 96 8.41 -1.23 4.02
CA PHE A 96 7.66 -0.28 3.23
C PHE A 96 8.45 1.00 3.00
N GLN A 97 8.40 1.53 1.78
CA GLN A 97 9.01 2.83 1.47
C GLN A 97 8.18 3.64 0.47
N ASP A 98 7.58 4.73 0.95
CA ASP A 98 6.84 5.74 0.16
C ASP A 98 7.46 7.15 0.21
N THR A 99 8.50 7.31 1.04
CA THR A 99 9.31 8.53 1.21
C THR A 99 10.79 8.15 1.46
N ASP A 100 11.55 9.08 2.01
CA ASP A 100 12.93 8.99 2.47
C ASP A 100 13.21 8.02 3.64
N GLU A 101 12.22 7.25 4.10
CA GLU A 101 12.39 6.29 5.19
C GLU A 101 11.90 4.89 4.82
N VAL A 102 12.68 3.86 5.18
CA VAL A 102 12.20 2.47 5.14
C VAL A 102 11.55 2.13 6.47
N ASN A 103 10.24 1.95 6.44
CA ASN A 103 9.43 1.59 7.60
C ASN A 103 9.16 0.09 7.64
N HIS A 104 9.23 -0.52 8.81
CA HIS A 104 8.83 -1.91 8.98
C HIS A 104 7.39 -1.99 9.53
N TYR A 105 6.48 -2.61 8.77
CA TYR A 105 5.05 -2.67 9.07
C TYR A 105 4.58 -4.07 9.40
N TYR A 106 3.66 -4.17 10.34
CA TYR A 106 3.05 -5.42 10.79
C TYR A 106 1.54 -5.37 10.60
N PHE A 107 0.95 -6.47 10.17
CA PHE A 107 -0.48 -6.55 9.92
C PHE A 107 -1.07 -7.87 10.41
N ILE A 108 -2.34 -7.84 10.82
CA ILE A 108 -3.08 -9.01 11.29
C ILE A 108 -4.46 -9.05 10.63
N VAL A 109 -4.87 -10.23 10.17
CA VAL A 109 -6.23 -10.53 9.73
C VAL A 109 -7.14 -10.65 10.94
N LYS A 110 -8.20 -9.84 10.98
CA LYS A 110 -9.16 -9.78 12.10
C LYS A 110 -10.41 -10.63 11.89
N GLY A 111 -10.66 -11.09 10.66
CA GLY A 111 -11.82 -11.89 10.29
C GLY A 111 -12.62 -11.24 9.16
N GLU A 112 -13.82 -11.74 8.94
CA GLU A 112 -14.72 -11.28 7.88
C GLU A 112 -15.85 -10.41 8.45
N GLU A 113 -16.19 -9.33 7.76
CA GLU A 113 -17.34 -8.48 8.09
C GLU A 113 -18.04 -7.97 6.82
N MET A 114 -19.32 -7.62 6.95
CA MET A 114 -20.06 -6.98 5.87
C MET A 114 -19.77 -5.49 5.86
N ILE A 115 -19.33 -4.95 4.71
CA ILE A 115 -19.08 -3.52 4.53
C ILE A 115 -19.93 -2.95 3.41
N ASN A 116 -20.30 -1.67 3.54
CA ASN A 116 -20.89 -0.91 2.44
C ASN A 116 -19.79 -0.47 1.47
N THR A 117 -20.01 -0.71 0.19
CA THR A 117 -19.13 -0.23 -0.90
C THR A 117 -19.97 0.43 -1.99
N ARG A 118 -19.30 1.04 -2.98
CA ARG A 118 -19.98 1.60 -4.16
C ARG A 118 -20.67 0.53 -5.02
N PHE A 119 -20.32 -0.74 -4.84
CA PHE A 119 -20.89 -1.88 -5.55
C PHE A 119 -21.95 -2.62 -4.71
N GLY A 120 -22.43 -2.01 -3.63
CA GLY A 120 -23.33 -2.63 -2.66
C GLY A 120 -22.61 -3.21 -1.45
N LYS A 121 -23.33 -4.02 -0.67
CA LYS A 121 -22.78 -4.68 0.52
C LYS A 121 -21.89 -5.86 0.11
N LEU A 122 -20.65 -5.86 0.55
CA LEU A 122 -19.69 -6.94 0.29
C LEU A 122 -19.22 -7.57 1.60
N LYS A 123 -19.07 -8.89 1.62
CA LYS A 123 -18.30 -9.58 2.66
C LYS A 123 -16.82 -9.33 2.40
N ALA A 124 -16.12 -8.79 3.38
CA ALA A 124 -14.71 -8.46 3.24
C ALA A 124 -13.90 -8.92 4.46
N ILE A 125 -12.65 -9.31 4.19
CA ILE A 125 -11.66 -9.69 5.17
C ILE A 125 -11.00 -8.41 5.68
N ARG A 126 -11.15 -8.15 6.97
CA ARG A 126 -10.55 -7.01 7.65
C ARG A 126 -9.11 -7.33 8.03
N VAL A 127 -8.21 -6.44 7.67
CA VAL A 127 -6.78 -6.47 8.02
C VAL A 127 -6.43 -5.16 8.72
N GLU A 128 -5.70 -5.24 9.82
CA GLU A 128 -5.29 -4.06 10.59
C GLU A 128 -3.78 -3.95 10.68
N GLN A 129 -3.24 -2.74 10.51
CA GLN A 129 -1.86 -2.45 10.89
C GLN A 129 -1.74 -2.50 12.42
N THR A 130 -0.69 -3.17 12.89
CA THR A 130 -0.36 -3.27 14.31
C THR A 130 0.98 -2.61 14.62
N ARG A 131 1.33 -2.54 15.90
CA ARG A 131 2.59 -1.94 16.41
C ARG A 131 2.78 -0.45 16.02
N LYS A 132 1.70 0.27 15.77
CA LYS A 132 1.65 1.73 15.67
C LYS A 132 0.58 2.24 16.63
N LYS A 133 0.96 3.13 17.55
CA LYS A 133 0.06 3.67 18.58
C LYS A 133 -0.54 5.03 18.21
N ASP A 134 0.11 5.75 17.30
CA ASP A 134 -0.25 7.12 16.91
C ASP A 134 -1.21 7.17 15.72
N ARG A 135 -1.50 6.03 15.09
CA ARG A 135 -2.36 5.92 13.92
C ARG A 135 -3.07 4.57 13.85
N LYS A 136 -4.18 4.53 13.13
CA LYS A 136 -4.94 3.30 12.82
C LYS A 136 -5.10 3.17 11.32
N LEU A 137 -4.61 2.07 10.75
CA LEU A 137 -4.82 1.69 9.35
C LEU A 137 -5.61 0.38 9.31
N VAL A 138 -6.75 0.40 8.63
CA VAL A 138 -7.60 -0.77 8.40
C VAL A 138 -7.82 -0.93 6.91
N LEU A 139 -7.71 -2.16 6.42
CA LEU A 139 -7.83 -2.55 5.03
C LEU A 139 -8.90 -3.64 4.91
N TRP A 140 -9.69 -3.61 3.86
CA TRP A 140 -10.73 -4.59 3.59
C TRP A 140 -10.54 -5.23 2.22
N PHE A 141 -10.33 -6.54 2.20
CA PHE A 141 -10.15 -7.34 0.99
C PHE A 141 -11.39 -8.19 0.74
N ALA A 142 -12.01 -8.09 -0.44
CA ALA A 142 -13.27 -8.80 -0.72
C ALA A 142 -13.05 -10.06 -1.58
N PRO A 143 -13.30 -11.28 -1.05
CA PRO A 143 -13.11 -12.52 -1.80
C PRO A 143 -13.92 -12.58 -3.10
N SER A 144 -15.14 -12.03 -3.10
CA SER A 144 -16.05 -12.05 -4.25
C SER A 144 -15.54 -11.29 -5.48
N ILE A 145 -14.51 -10.45 -5.32
CA ILE A 145 -13.89 -9.72 -6.43
C ILE A 145 -12.41 -10.06 -6.58
N ASP A 146 -12.07 -11.31 -6.29
CA ASP A 146 -10.70 -11.85 -6.36
C ASP A 146 -9.80 -11.19 -5.30
N TYR A 147 -10.27 -11.16 -4.06
CA TYR A 147 -9.53 -10.69 -2.88
C TYR A 147 -8.93 -9.28 -3.04
N GLN A 148 -9.55 -8.42 -3.84
CA GLN A 148 -9.03 -7.07 -4.07
C GLN A 148 -9.32 -6.17 -2.87
N LEU A 149 -8.42 -5.20 -2.63
CA LEU A 149 -8.62 -4.14 -1.65
C LEU A 149 -9.80 -3.26 -2.09
N VAL A 150 -10.91 -3.34 -1.37
CA VAL A 150 -12.15 -2.58 -1.69
C VAL A 150 -12.26 -1.30 -0.90
N ARG A 151 -11.63 -1.25 0.27
CA ARG A 151 -11.66 -0.10 1.18
C ARG A 151 -10.41 -0.06 2.03
N ALA A 152 -9.95 1.15 2.33
CA ALA A 152 -8.94 1.40 3.35
C ALA A 152 -9.32 2.65 4.15
N THR A 153 -9.05 2.64 5.45
CA THR A 153 -9.20 3.81 6.31
C THR A 153 -7.92 4.06 7.07
N TYR A 154 -7.50 5.31 7.15
CA TYR A 154 -6.36 5.75 7.93
C TYR A 154 -6.76 6.90 8.83
N HIS A 155 -6.48 6.77 10.13
CA HIS A 155 -6.72 7.81 11.12
C HIS A 155 -5.41 8.13 11.86
N ARG A 156 -5.05 9.42 11.95
CA ARG A 156 -3.92 9.94 12.76
C ARG A 156 -4.19 11.37 13.20
N LYS A 157 -4.43 11.58 14.51
CA LYS A 157 -4.76 12.90 15.07
C LYS A 157 -5.99 13.52 14.37
N LEU A 158 -5.81 14.62 13.64
CA LEU A 158 -6.86 15.32 12.89
C LEU A 158 -6.97 14.83 11.43
N LEU A 159 -6.13 13.87 11.01
CA LEU A 159 -6.12 13.36 9.66
C LEU A 159 -6.93 12.06 9.56
N ASP A 160 -8.05 12.14 8.85
CA ASP A 160 -8.90 11.02 8.48
C ASP A 160 -8.92 10.85 6.96
N LEU A 161 -8.46 9.69 6.50
CA LEU A 161 -8.41 9.34 5.08
C LEU A 161 -9.20 8.06 4.83
N GLU A 162 -9.93 8.06 3.72
CA GLU A 162 -10.63 6.89 3.20
C GLU A 162 -10.26 6.69 1.74
N ALA A 163 -9.90 5.46 1.39
CA ALA A 163 -9.76 5.00 0.03
C ALA A 163 -10.83 3.94 -0.26
N VAL A 164 -11.44 4.01 -1.44
CA VAL A 164 -12.46 3.06 -1.89
C VAL A 164 -12.16 2.64 -3.33
N LEU A 165 -12.40 1.38 -3.65
CA LEU A 165 -12.33 0.90 -5.02
C LEU A 165 -13.42 1.59 -5.85
N VAL A 166 -13.02 2.29 -6.91
CA VAL A 166 -13.93 3.04 -7.79
C VAL A 166 -14.25 2.27 -9.07
N SER A 167 -13.24 1.66 -9.69
CA SER A 167 -13.38 0.88 -10.92
C SER A 167 -12.30 -0.18 -11.00
N LYS A 168 -12.55 -1.26 -11.73
CA LYS A 168 -11.60 -2.32 -12.03
C LYS A 168 -11.69 -2.59 -13.52
N ASN A 169 -10.63 -2.28 -14.26
CA ASN A 169 -10.53 -2.54 -15.69
C ASN A 169 -9.57 -3.71 -15.91
N PHE A 170 -9.95 -4.64 -16.77
CA PHE A 170 -9.09 -5.72 -17.20
C PHE A 170 -8.85 -5.58 -18.71
N SER A 171 -7.58 -5.51 -19.09
CA SER A 171 -7.15 -5.65 -20.47
C SER A 171 -6.31 -6.91 -20.56
N CYS A 172 -6.88 -7.98 -21.10
CA CYS A 172 -6.10 -9.13 -21.52
C CYS A 172 -5.60 -8.85 -22.95
N HIS A 173 -4.29 -8.93 -23.15
CA HIS A 173 -3.65 -8.92 -24.47
C HIS A 173 -3.28 -10.35 -24.86
#